data_AF-A0A951NWN0-F1
#
_entry.id   AF-A0A951NWN0-F1
#
_cell.length_a   1.000
_cell.length_b   1.000
_cell.length_c   1.000
_cell.angle_alpha   90.00
_cell.angle_beta   90.00
_cell.angle_gamma   90.00
#
_symmetry.space_group_name_H-M   'P 1'
#
loop_
_entity.id
_entity.type
_entity.pdbx_description
1 polymer ?
#
loop_
_entity_poly.entity_id
_entity_poly.type
_entity_poly.pdbx_seq_one_letter_code
_entity_poly.pdbx_strand_id
1 'polypeptide(L)'
;MNEMTLEQCYALLKIDPGVSIAELDSAYSKKVMEKIQQGAKQEKILLKAAYDRIKKEIYQTAEPESNSRVDQITTQLQRLDSEPFHVKLQAETLQIFFKTDLKQNYADFIYHHLSGLELPEIKTIVIYGMRSPKLVNWKKEIELNAIRQEDTDPYSFKNRYVLLLAFPIAICSAILFQSLGFTKLLLFPLQIWVHEFGHATVAWFSGRRAIPLPFGWTNVVLERSLFVYFGILILFGLLFYAGWKEKKRSTMLFAICCAILQFGMTWIQSAEQFEMWLSFGGIGGEFYLSAFMMSGFYFQLPNYWRWDFWRYPFIIVGANTFWAALSRWQQIKKGAESIPWGSLLQGEGDAGGDMNQLSEVYNWTGQKIITTYSTLGNICLIMLISLYIFFLIKHRRWILDRITNKPL
;
A
#
# COMPACT_ATOMS: atom_id res chain seq x y z
N MET A 1 23.31 50.73 30.85
CA MET A 1 24.11 49.50 30.96
C MET A 1 25.09 49.53 29.81
N ASN A 2 26.40 49.46 30.07
CA ASN A 2 27.40 49.35 29.00
C ASN A 2 27.07 48.12 28.16
N GLU A 3 27.05 48.28 26.84
CA GLU A 3 26.89 47.13 25.93
C GLU A 3 28.08 46.19 26.11
N MET A 4 27.83 44.92 26.39
CA MET A 4 28.87 43.89 26.40
C MET A 4 29.45 43.71 24.99
N THR A 5 30.77 43.65 24.91
CA THR A 5 31.47 43.29 23.66
C THR A 5 31.21 41.83 23.32
N LEU A 6 31.34 41.45 22.05
CA LEU A 6 31.13 40.08 21.60
C LEU A 6 32.09 39.09 22.27
N GLU A 7 33.35 39.47 22.42
CA GLU A 7 34.37 38.70 23.16
C GLU A 7 33.94 38.43 24.61
N GLN A 8 33.36 39.43 25.28
CA GLN A 8 32.80 39.25 26.64
C GLN A 8 31.60 38.29 26.64
N CYS A 9 30.78 38.29 25.59
CA CYS A 9 29.65 37.36 25.49
C CYS A 9 30.15 35.91 25.35
N TYR A 10 31.12 35.66 24.47
CA TYR A 10 31.75 34.34 24.28
C TYR A 10 32.44 33.87 25.57
N ALA A 11 33.21 34.74 26.22
CA ALA A 11 33.86 34.43 27.51
C ALA A 11 32.85 34.12 28.62
N LEU A 12 31.72 34.85 28.68
CA LEU A 12 30.68 34.64 29.70
C LEU A 12 30.02 33.26 29.57
N LEU A 13 29.79 32.81 28.34
CA LEU A 13 29.23 31.49 28.05
C LEU A 13 30.28 30.38 27.97
N LYS A 14 31.58 30.73 28.04
CA LYS A 14 32.74 29.82 27.92
C LYS A 14 32.70 29.00 26.63
N ILE A 15 32.49 29.69 25.52
CA ILE A 15 32.45 29.10 24.17
C ILE A 15 33.41 29.87 23.26
N ASP A 16 34.02 29.17 22.31
CA ASP A 16 34.93 29.77 21.33
C ASP A 16 34.16 30.52 20.23
N PRO A 17 34.76 31.53 19.58
CA PRO A 17 34.17 32.17 18.39
C PRO A 17 33.95 31.16 17.26
N GLY A 18 32.81 31.23 16.56
CA GLY A 18 32.48 30.33 15.43
C GLY A 18 31.78 29.02 15.81
N VAL A 19 31.32 28.86 17.05
CA VAL A 19 30.51 27.71 17.47
C VAL A 19 29.18 27.61 16.73
N SER A 20 28.67 26.39 16.59
CA SER A 20 27.35 26.13 16.03
C SER A 20 26.22 26.61 16.96
N ILE A 21 25.03 26.87 16.41
CA ILE A 21 23.84 27.27 17.20
C ILE A 21 23.50 26.21 18.26
N ALA A 22 23.68 24.92 17.94
CA ALA A 22 23.41 23.83 18.87
C ALA A 22 24.37 23.84 20.08
N GLU A 23 25.65 24.14 19.85
CA GLU A 23 26.64 24.29 20.91
C GLU A 23 26.37 25.52 21.78
N LEU A 24 25.96 26.63 21.16
CA LEU A 24 25.53 27.84 21.87
C LEU A 24 24.32 27.57 22.78
N ASP A 25 23.29 26.88 22.27
CA ASP A 25 22.09 26.52 23.03
C ASP A 25 22.41 25.61 24.23
N SER A 26 23.31 24.64 24.01
CA SER A 26 23.78 23.72 25.05
C SER A 26 24.56 24.47 26.15
N ALA A 27 25.51 25.32 25.76
CA ALA A 27 26.33 26.10 26.67
C ALA A 27 25.49 27.07 27.51
N TYR A 28 24.54 27.77 26.89
CA TYR A 28 23.60 28.65 27.57
C TYR A 28 22.74 27.89 28.57
N SER A 29 22.13 26.77 28.16
CA SER A 29 21.28 25.96 29.03
C SER A 29 22.05 25.44 30.26
N LYS A 30 23.28 24.96 30.06
CA LYS A 30 24.17 24.52 31.14
C LYS A 30 24.49 25.66 32.11
N LYS A 31 24.88 26.83 31.59
CA LYS A 31 25.22 28.01 32.41
C LYS A 31 24.04 28.54 33.21
N VAL A 32 22.85 28.58 32.60
CA VAL A 32 21.64 29.01 33.30
C VAL A 32 21.30 28.06 34.45
N MET A 33 21.43 26.75 34.25
CA MET A 33 21.17 25.76 35.31
C MET A 33 22.17 25.85 36.47
N GLU A 34 23.47 26.02 36.17
CA GLU A 34 24.51 26.27 37.19
C GLU A 34 24.17 27.51 38.04
N LYS A 35 23.71 28.60 37.42
CA LYS A 35 23.37 29.85 38.12
C LYS A 35 22.06 29.81 38.89
N ILE A 36 21.10 29.00 38.45
CA ILE A 36 19.88 28.73 39.21
C ILE A 36 20.21 27.99 40.51
N GLN A 37 21.08 26.97 40.45
CA GLN A 37 21.52 26.22 41.64
C GLN A 37 22.25 27.12 42.65
N GLN A 38 22.95 28.15 42.17
CA GLN A 38 23.66 29.13 43.00
C GLN A 38 22.78 30.28 43.53
N GLY A 39 21.48 30.34 43.17
CA GLY A 39 20.57 31.41 43.59
C GLY A 39 20.83 32.78 42.93
N ALA A 40 21.70 32.85 41.92
CA ALA A 40 22.14 34.10 41.29
C ALA A 40 21.15 34.60 40.22
N LYS A 41 20.00 35.14 40.65
CA LYS A 41 18.93 35.61 39.74
C LYS A 41 19.35 36.72 38.76
N GLN A 42 20.25 37.62 39.17
CA GLN A 42 20.69 38.74 38.33
C GLN A 42 21.58 38.30 37.16
N GLU A 43 22.40 37.26 37.35
CA GLU A 43 23.31 36.77 36.30
C GLU A 43 22.58 36.10 35.14
N LYS A 44 21.36 35.59 35.36
CA LYS A 44 20.51 35.05 34.30
C LYS A 44 20.19 36.10 33.22
N ILE A 45 20.03 37.36 33.61
CA ILE A 45 19.73 38.45 32.68
C ILE A 45 20.93 38.70 31.77
N LEU A 46 22.15 38.69 32.33
CA LEU A 46 23.40 38.86 31.59
C LEU A 46 23.66 37.68 30.65
N LEU A 47 23.46 36.44 31.11
CA LEU A 47 23.60 35.24 30.27
C LEU A 47 22.64 35.26 29.09
N LYS A 48 21.40 35.70 29.30
CA LYS A 48 20.41 35.83 28.22
C LYS A 48 20.82 36.90 27.22
N ALA A 49 21.28 38.07 27.69
CA ALA A 49 21.74 39.14 26.81
C ALA A 49 22.96 38.71 25.97
N ALA A 50 23.91 37.97 26.58
CA ALA A 50 25.06 37.40 25.87
C ALA A 50 24.64 36.39 24.81
N TYR A 51 23.74 35.46 25.17
CA TYR A 51 23.18 34.47 24.27
C TYR A 51 22.48 35.14 23.07
N ASP A 52 21.59 36.11 23.34
CA ASP A 52 20.84 36.80 22.29
C ASP A 52 21.79 37.57 21.34
N ARG A 53 22.90 38.13 21.85
CA ARG A 53 23.88 38.86 21.03
C ARG A 53 24.75 37.94 20.16
N ILE A 54 25.28 36.85 20.72
CA ILE A 54 26.06 35.87 19.94
C ILE A 54 25.17 35.21 18.88
N LYS A 55 23.95 34.85 19.27
CA LYS A 55 22.98 34.27 18.34
C LYS A 55 22.71 35.21 17.16
N LYS A 56 22.57 36.52 17.42
CA LYS A 56 22.40 37.53 16.37
C LYS A 56 23.60 37.61 15.43
N GLU A 57 24.83 37.56 15.96
CA GLU A 57 26.05 37.56 15.15
C GLU A 57 26.13 36.31 14.26
N ILE A 58 25.95 35.11 14.82
CA ILE A 58 26.00 33.85 14.06
C ILE A 58 24.99 33.87 12.91
N TYR A 59 23.79 34.41 13.13
CA TYR A 59 22.81 34.58 12.05
C TYR A 59 23.28 35.59 11.00
N GLN A 60 23.84 36.73 11.39
CA GLN A 60 24.33 37.74 10.45
C GLN A 60 25.51 37.23 9.59
N THR A 61 26.38 36.37 10.14
CA THR A 61 27.53 35.82 9.40
C THR A 61 27.13 34.68 8.44
N ALA A 62 26.02 33.99 8.69
CA ALA A 62 25.54 32.88 7.86
C ALA A 62 24.62 33.31 6.68
N GLU A 63 24.32 34.60 6.54
CA GLU A 63 23.14 35.07 5.80
C GLU A 63 23.25 35.42 4.28
N PRO A 64 24.39 35.51 3.57
CA PRO A 64 24.36 36.04 2.20
C PRO A 64 23.59 35.15 1.20
N GLU A 65 23.78 33.83 1.24
CA GLU A 65 23.14 32.91 0.26
C GLU A 65 21.76 32.42 0.69
N SER A 66 21.51 32.31 2.00
CA SER A 66 20.22 31.92 2.59
C SER A 66 19.13 32.96 2.32
N ASN A 67 19.46 34.25 2.45
CA ASN A 67 18.47 35.32 2.27
C ASN A 67 17.95 35.41 0.84
N SER A 68 18.81 35.25 -0.18
CA SER A 68 18.38 35.30 -1.59
C SER A 68 17.32 34.25 -1.94
N ARG A 69 17.46 33.01 -1.44
CA ARG A 69 16.49 31.94 -1.68
C ARG A 69 15.21 32.12 -0.87
N VAL A 70 15.32 32.53 0.40
CA VAL A 70 14.15 32.85 1.24
C VAL A 70 13.34 33.99 0.62
N ASP A 71 14.01 35.01 0.07
CA ASP A 71 13.35 36.13 -0.60
C ASP A 71 12.66 35.69 -1.90
N GLN A 72 13.28 34.81 -2.69
CA GLN A 72 12.65 34.24 -3.90
C GLN A 72 11.38 33.45 -3.55
N ILE A 73 11.45 32.55 -2.56
CA ILE A 73 10.31 31.75 -2.11
C ILE A 73 9.23 32.67 -1.52
N THR A 74 9.61 33.64 -0.70
CA THR A 74 8.68 34.61 -0.10
C THR A 74 7.98 35.42 -1.18
N THR A 75 8.71 35.91 -2.18
CA THR A 75 8.14 36.68 -3.30
C THR A 75 7.15 35.85 -4.10
N GLN A 76 7.44 34.56 -4.33
CA GLN A 76 6.51 33.69 -5.04
C GLN A 76 5.27 33.37 -4.21
N LEU A 77 5.41 33.09 -2.92
CA LEU A 77 4.28 32.87 -2.02
C LEU A 77 3.40 34.12 -1.89
N GLN A 78 4.00 35.32 -1.84
CA GLN A 78 3.27 36.60 -1.85
C GLN A 78 2.50 36.87 -3.16
N ARG A 79 2.81 36.18 -4.26
CA ARG A 79 1.98 36.23 -5.48
C ARG A 79 0.73 35.36 -5.36
N LEU A 80 0.72 34.39 -4.45
CA LEU A 80 -0.41 33.48 -4.24
C LEU A 80 -1.45 34.07 -3.29
N ASP A 81 -1.01 34.86 -2.31
CA ASP A 81 -1.90 35.56 -1.39
C ASP A 81 -1.32 36.91 -0.98
N SER A 82 -2.22 37.86 -0.78
CA SER A 82 -1.92 39.22 -0.32
C SER A 82 -1.51 39.28 1.15
N GLU A 83 -1.82 38.23 1.93
CA GLU A 83 -1.38 38.15 3.32
C GLU A 83 0.12 37.85 3.43
N PRO A 84 0.84 38.46 4.40
CA PRO A 84 2.27 38.32 4.52
C PRO A 84 2.65 36.91 4.98
N PHE A 85 3.34 36.17 4.11
CA PHE A 85 4.08 34.97 4.50
C PHE A 85 5.37 35.35 5.22
N HIS A 86 5.73 34.60 6.24
CA HIS A 86 7.07 34.61 6.82
C HIS A 86 7.71 33.26 6.53
N VAL A 87 8.78 33.28 5.74
CA VAL A 87 9.53 32.08 5.38
C VAL A 87 10.83 32.09 6.15
N LYS A 88 11.17 30.95 6.74
CA LYS A 88 12.41 30.75 7.46
C LYS A 88 13.04 29.45 7.00
N LEU A 89 14.27 29.52 6.52
CA LEU A 89 15.06 28.33 6.25
C LEU A 89 15.88 27.98 7.49
N GLN A 90 15.77 26.74 7.97
CA GLN A 90 16.55 26.24 9.09
C GLN A 90 17.16 24.89 8.71
N ALA A 91 18.46 24.90 8.39
CA ALA A 91 19.15 23.75 7.80
C ALA A 91 18.40 23.23 6.57
N GLU A 92 17.96 21.97 6.59
CA GLU A 92 17.21 21.32 5.50
C GLU A 92 15.69 21.46 5.64
N THR A 93 15.22 22.33 6.55
CA THR A 93 13.80 22.53 6.84
C THR A 93 13.34 23.93 6.44
N LEU A 94 12.37 24.00 5.52
CA LEU A 94 11.69 25.24 5.15
C LEU A 94 10.46 25.44 6.03
N GLN A 95 10.49 26.43 6.90
CA GLN A 95 9.38 26.79 7.77
C GLN A 95 8.61 27.95 7.15
N ILE A 96 7.30 27.78 6.95
CA ILE A 96 6.42 28.79 6.37
C ILE A 96 5.36 29.12 7.39
N PHE A 97 5.30 30.37 7.79
CA PHE A 97 4.32 30.90 8.72
C PHE A 97 3.40 31.85 7.96
N PHE A 98 2.10 31.70 8.14
CA PHE A 98 1.13 32.64 7.61
C PHE A 98 -0.04 32.76 8.57
N LYS A 99 -0.67 33.92 8.59
CA LYS A 99 -1.82 34.16 9.45
C LYS A 99 -3.05 33.55 8.76
N THR A 100 -3.78 32.70 9.46
CA THR A 100 -5.04 32.18 8.91
C THR A 100 -5.94 31.61 10.00
N ASP A 101 -7.25 31.85 9.83
CA ASP A 101 -8.29 31.15 10.57
C ASP A 101 -8.82 29.92 9.79
N LEU A 102 -8.38 29.73 8.54
CA LEU A 102 -8.79 28.61 7.68
C LEU A 102 -8.01 27.32 8.02
N LYS A 103 -8.67 26.17 7.82
CA LYS A 103 -8.17 24.83 8.17
C LYS A 103 -7.10 24.30 7.19
N GLN A 104 -6.50 23.16 7.55
CA GLN A 104 -5.43 22.38 6.87
C GLN A 104 -5.43 22.31 5.32
N ASN A 105 -6.55 22.55 4.63
CA ASN A 105 -6.62 22.51 3.17
C ASN A 105 -5.72 23.55 2.49
N TYR A 106 -5.47 24.69 3.14
CA TYR A 106 -4.59 25.72 2.60
C TYR A 106 -3.11 25.29 2.58
N ALA A 107 -2.70 24.42 3.50
CA ALA A 107 -1.35 23.86 3.49
C ALA A 107 -1.10 22.93 2.30
N ASP A 108 -2.13 22.20 1.84
CA ASP A 108 -2.03 21.38 0.62
C ASP A 108 -1.87 22.28 -0.63
N PHE A 109 -2.51 23.45 -0.65
CA PHE A 109 -2.39 24.43 -1.74
C PHE A 109 -0.99 25.07 -1.82
N ILE A 110 -0.44 25.49 -0.68
CA ILE A 110 0.94 26.02 -0.59
C ILE A 110 1.93 24.95 -1.05
N TYR A 111 1.76 23.71 -0.59
CA TYR A 111 2.64 22.61 -0.96
C TYR A 111 2.67 22.38 -2.47
N HIS A 112 1.52 22.36 -3.16
CA HIS A 112 1.46 22.17 -4.61
C HIS A 112 2.22 23.24 -5.40
N HIS A 113 2.29 24.47 -4.88
CA HIS A 113 3.06 25.54 -5.54
C HIS A 113 4.56 25.41 -5.27
N LEU A 114 4.92 24.98 -4.06
CA LEU A 114 6.33 24.77 -3.68
C LEU A 114 6.92 23.51 -4.30
N SER A 115 6.12 22.47 -4.55
CA SER A 115 6.58 21.23 -5.17
C SER A 115 7.06 21.46 -6.61
N GLY A 116 6.54 22.48 -7.30
CA GLY A 116 7.01 22.87 -8.64
C GLY A 116 8.34 23.62 -8.64
N LEU A 117 8.89 23.96 -7.47
CA LEU A 117 10.20 24.59 -7.34
C LEU A 117 11.25 23.51 -7.07
N GLU A 118 12.33 23.52 -7.85
CA GLU A 118 13.48 22.68 -7.58
C GLU A 118 14.17 23.18 -6.29
N LEU A 119 13.88 22.50 -5.18
CA LEU A 119 14.46 22.79 -3.85
C LEU A 119 15.40 21.63 -3.43
N PRO A 120 16.57 21.48 -4.06
CA PRO A 120 17.42 20.27 -3.95
C PRO A 120 17.95 19.99 -2.54
N GLU A 121 18.05 21.01 -1.69
CA GLU A 121 18.62 20.91 -0.33
C GLU A 121 17.56 20.83 0.77
N ILE A 122 16.27 21.03 0.43
CA ILE A 122 15.18 21.09 1.40
C ILE A 122 14.53 19.72 1.49
N LYS A 123 14.70 19.04 2.64
CA LYS A 123 14.10 17.72 2.89
C LYS A 123 12.68 17.83 3.44
N THR A 124 12.44 18.86 4.26
CA THR A 124 11.18 19.00 4.99
C THR A 124 10.63 20.41 4.84
N ILE A 125 9.36 20.53 4.48
CA ILE A 125 8.58 21.77 4.58
C ILE A 125 7.67 21.66 5.80
N VAL A 126 7.75 22.64 6.69
CA VAL A 126 6.84 22.77 7.82
C VAL A 126 6.01 24.02 7.65
N ILE A 127 4.70 23.85 7.51
CA ILE A 127 3.73 24.91 7.33
C ILE A 127 3.00 25.13 8.65
N TYR A 128 3.03 26.37 9.15
CA TYR A 128 2.39 26.82 10.37
C TYR A 128 1.25 27.79 10.04
N GLY A 129 0.02 27.42 10.41
CA GLY A 129 -1.11 28.34 10.44
C GLY A 129 -1.10 29.10 11.77
N MET A 130 -0.90 30.40 11.73
CA MET A 130 -0.78 31.25 12.91
C MET A 130 -2.10 31.99 13.18
N ARG A 131 -2.60 31.96 14.43
CA ARG A 131 -3.72 32.81 14.86
C ARG A 131 -3.25 34.22 15.21
N SER A 132 -2.03 34.31 15.76
CA SER A 132 -1.33 35.54 16.08
C SER A 132 0.18 35.32 15.90
N PRO A 133 1.02 36.37 15.91
CA PRO A 133 2.47 36.22 15.74
C PRO A 133 3.15 35.27 16.74
N LYS A 134 2.48 34.95 17.86
CA LYS A 134 3.02 34.08 18.92
C LYS A 134 2.23 32.78 19.11
N LEU A 135 1.10 32.57 18.41
CA LEU A 135 0.21 31.44 18.65
C LEU A 135 -0.01 30.64 17.36
N VAL A 136 0.51 29.41 17.34
CA VAL A 136 0.29 28.41 16.29
C VAL A 136 -1.10 27.80 16.47
N ASN A 137 -1.95 27.87 15.44
CA ASN A 137 -3.24 27.21 15.40
C ASN A 137 -3.09 25.75 14.94
N TRP A 138 -2.29 25.51 13.91
CA TRP A 138 -1.97 24.16 13.42
C TRP A 138 -0.58 24.10 12.77
N LYS A 139 0.03 22.91 12.79
CA LYS A 139 1.31 22.59 12.15
C LYS A 139 1.10 21.44 11.16
N LYS A 140 1.66 21.56 9.95
CA LYS A 140 1.71 20.46 8.98
C LYS A 140 3.13 20.30 8.48
N GLU A 141 3.61 19.08 8.52
CA GLU A 141 4.98 18.73 8.13
C GLU A 141 4.92 17.83 6.89
N ILE A 142 5.70 18.19 5.87
CA ILE A 142 5.70 17.55 4.56
C ILE A 142 7.14 17.29 4.14
N GLU A 143 7.48 16.03 3.90
CA GLU A 143 8.79 15.63 3.40
C GLU A 143 8.78 15.67 1.87
N LEU A 144 9.62 16.51 1.25
CA LEU A 144 9.62 16.77 -0.19
C LEU A 144 10.17 15.60 -1.02
N ASN A 145 11.19 14.90 -0.53
CA ASN A 145 11.96 13.94 -1.33
C ASN A 145 12.48 12.73 -0.54
N ALA A 146 11.93 12.42 0.63
CA ALA A 146 12.34 11.22 1.35
C ALA A 146 11.83 9.97 0.61
N ILE A 147 12.74 9.33 -0.15
CA ILE A 147 12.67 7.87 -0.31
C ILE A 147 12.58 7.34 1.11
N ARG A 148 11.42 6.81 1.48
CA ARG A 148 11.25 6.26 2.82
C ARG A 148 12.09 5.00 2.87
N GLN A 149 12.59 4.65 4.05
CA GLN A 149 13.21 3.33 4.26
C GLN A 149 12.28 2.19 3.81
N GLU A 150 10.97 2.41 3.88
CA GLU A 150 9.94 1.49 3.41
C GLU A 150 9.89 1.34 1.87
N ASP A 151 10.43 2.28 1.09
CA ASP A 151 10.48 2.20 -0.37
C ASP A 151 11.75 1.48 -0.87
N THR A 152 12.78 1.34 -0.02
CA THR A 152 13.98 0.56 -0.36
C THR A 152 13.80 -0.92 -0.05
N ASP A 153 12.92 -1.26 0.91
CA ASP A 153 12.55 -2.64 1.19
C ASP A 153 11.47 -3.12 0.20
N PRO A 154 11.78 -4.06 -0.72
CA PRO A 154 10.77 -4.59 -1.63
C PRO A 154 9.65 -5.32 -0.88
N TYR A 155 9.97 -6.00 0.23
CA TYR A 155 9.01 -6.82 0.98
C TYR A 155 8.00 -5.99 1.79
N SER A 156 8.23 -4.69 1.93
CA SER A 156 7.33 -3.79 2.62
C SER A 156 5.97 -3.66 1.90
N PHE A 157 4.89 -3.73 2.67
CA PHE A 157 3.52 -3.41 2.22
C PHE A 157 3.28 -1.90 2.05
N LYS A 158 4.29 -1.08 2.32
CA LYS A 158 4.24 0.36 2.12
C LYS A 158 5.14 0.83 0.99
N ASN A 159 5.89 -0.08 0.36
CA ASN A 159 6.74 0.23 -0.78
C ASN A 159 5.87 0.71 -1.94
N ARG A 160 5.95 2.01 -2.23
CA ARG A 160 5.05 2.67 -3.19
C ARG A 160 5.27 2.18 -4.62
N TYR A 161 6.52 1.89 -4.98
CA TYR A 161 6.89 1.39 -6.31
C TYR A 161 6.36 0.00 -6.56
N VAL A 162 6.59 -0.90 -5.60
CA VAL A 162 6.15 -2.29 -5.70
C VAL A 162 4.63 -2.34 -5.83
N LEU A 163 3.89 -1.60 -5.00
CA LEU A 163 2.42 -1.57 -5.07
C LEU A 163 1.91 -1.03 -6.41
N LEU A 164 2.56 0.00 -6.96
CA LEU A 164 2.19 0.61 -8.24
C LEU A 164 2.50 -0.30 -9.43
N LEU A 165 3.65 -0.95 -9.42
CA LEU A 165 4.15 -1.68 -10.59
C LEU A 165 3.77 -3.17 -10.59
N ALA A 166 3.47 -3.77 -9.44
CA ALA A 166 3.23 -5.20 -9.33
C ALA A 166 2.10 -5.69 -10.26
N PHE A 167 0.94 -5.02 -10.27
CA PHE A 167 -0.18 -5.45 -11.09
C PHE A 167 0.07 -5.27 -12.61
N PRO A 168 0.50 -4.10 -13.11
CA PRO A 168 0.85 -3.94 -14.51
C PRO A 168 1.94 -4.91 -14.97
N ILE A 169 3.01 -5.08 -14.18
CA ILE A 169 4.09 -6.01 -14.52
C ILE A 169 3.57 -7.45 -14.56
N ALA A 170 2.76 -7.86 -13.58
CA ALA A 170 2.21 -9.21 -13.53
C ALA A 170 1.32 -9.51 -14.76
N ILE A 171 0.42 -8.60 -15.13
CA ILE A 171 -0.43 -8.77 -16.32
C ILE A 171 0.39 -8.75 -17.61
N CYS A 172 1.31 -7.79 -17.77
CA CYS A 172 2.18 -7.74 -18.96
C CYS A 172 3.05 -9.01 -19.08
N SER A 173 3.55 -9.53 -17.95
CA SER A 173 4.31 -10.78 -17.93
C SER A 173 3.44 -11.98 -18.31
N ALA A 174 2.19 -12.03 -17.86
CA ALA A 174 1.25 -13.08 -18.22
C ALA A 174 0.91 -13.06 -19.72
N ILE A 175 0.68 -11.87 -20.28
CA ILE A 175 0.47 -11.67 -21.73
C ILE A 175 1.70 -12.16 -22.52
N LEU A 176 2.90 -11.77 -22.07
CA LEU A 176 4.15 -12.13 -22.73
C LEU A 176 4.42 -13.64 -22.67
N PHE A 177 4.23 -14.27 -21.50
CA PHE A 177 4.41 -15.72 -21.37
C PHE A 177 3.41 -16.51 -22.20
N GLN A 178 2.17 -16.02 -22.32
CA GLN A 178 1.17 -16.67 -23.17
C GLN A 178 1.52 -16.50 -24.65
N SER A 179 1.95 -15.31 -25.09
CA SER A 179 2.30 -15.06 -26.50
C SER A 179 3.54 -15.83 -26.96
N LEU A 180 4.51 -16.05 -26.05
CA LEU A 180 5.71 -16.85 -26.32
C LEU A 180 5.48 -18.36 -26.18
N GLY A 181 4.30 -18.79 -25.72
CA GLY A 181 3.98 -20.20 -25.47
C GLY A 181 4.62 -20.79 -24.20
N PHE A 182 5.37 -20.00 -23.42
CA PHE A 182 5.99 -20.45 -22.17
C PHE A 182 5.00 -20.88 -21.10
N THR A 183 3.78 -20.31 -21.11
CA THR A 183 2.72 -20.70 -20.18
C THR A 183 2.45 -22.20 -20.24
N LYS A 184 2.41 -22.80 -21.44
CA LYS A 184 2.14 -24.24 -21.64
C LYS A 184 3.26 -25.13 -21.09
N LEU A 185 4.51 -24.65 -21.10
CA LEU A 185 5.67 -25.44 -20.67
C LEU A 185 5.94 -25.32 -19.16
N LEU A 186 5.89 -24.11 -18.61
CA LEU A 186 6.35 -23.82 -17.24
C LEU A 186 5.23 -23.67 -16.23
N LEU A 187 4.09 -23.10 -16.64
CA LEU A 187 3.04 -22.68 -15.71
C LEU A 187 1.78 -23.53 -15.79
N PHE A 188 1.66 -24.37 -16.81
CA PHE A 188 0.52 -25.26 -17.00
C PHE A 188 0.26 -26.18 -15.78
N PRO A 189 1.26 -26.80 -15.13
CA PRO A 189 1.01 -27.58 -13.91
C PRO A 189 0.43 -26.74 -12.77
N LEU A 190 0.85 -25.48 -12.66
CA LEU A 190 0.33 -24.57 -11.64
C LEU A 190 -1.09 -24.11 -11.98
N GLN A 191 -1.42 -23.93 -13.26
CA GLN A 191 -2.78 -23.63 -13.71
C GLN A 191 -3.73 -24.78 -13.41
N ILE A 192 -3.33 -26.01 -13.74
CA ILE A 192 -4.06 -27.22 -13.37
C ILE A 192 -4.23 -27.27 -11.85
N TRP A 193 -3.17 -27.01 -11.09
CA TRP A 193 -3.28 -27.06 -9.64
C TRP A 193 -4.26 -26.01 -9.08
N VAL A 194 -4.32 -24.80 -9.66
CA VAL A 194 -5.33 -23.79 -9.29
C VAL A 194 -6.74 -24.25 -9.67
N HIS A 195 -6.91 -24.90 -10.81
CA HIS A 195 -8.18 -25.50 -11.24
C HIS A 195 -8.65 -26.55 -10.22
N GLU A 196 -7.80 -27.52 -9.87
CA GLU A 196 -8.09 -28.55 -8.87
C GLU A 196 -8.37 -27.94 -7.49
N PHE A 197 -7.62 -26.89 -7.11
CA PHE A 197 -7.88 -26.15 -5.88
C PHE A 197 -9.26 -25.48 -5.90
N GLY A 198 -9.77 -25.12 -7.07
CA GLY A 198 -11.12 -24.60 -7.29
C GLY A 198 -12.23 -25.62 -6.99
N HIS A 199 -12.02 -26.90 -7.30
CA HIS A 199 -12.90 -27.98 -6.81
C HIS A 199 -12.80 -28.14 -5.30
N ALA A 200 -11.57 -28.18 -4.80
CA ALA A 200 -11.30 -28.40 -3.39
C ALA A 200 -11.88 -27.30 -2.48
N THR A 201 -11.85 -26.04 -2.92
CA THR A 201 -12.44 -24.92 -2.18
C THR A 201 -13.95 -25.08 -2.05
N VAL A 202 -14.66 -25.45 -3.12
CA VAL A 202 -16.11 -25.73 -3.05
C VAL A 202 -16.39 -26.87 -2.07
N ALA A 203 -15.61 -27.96 -2.13
CA ALA A 203 -15.73 -29.09 -1.21
C ALA A 203 -15.48 -28.70 0.25
N TRP A 204 -14.38 -28.01 0.56
CA TRP A 204 -14.05 -27.60 1.92
C TRP A 204 -15.07 -26.63 2.51
N PHE A 205 -15.54 -25.64 1.73
CA PHE A 205 -16.58 -24.72 2.19
C PHE A 205 -17.94 -25.41 2.39
N SER A 206 -18.20 -26.51 1.69
CA SER A 206 -19.35 -27.36 1.93
C SER A 206 -19.13 -28.46 2.98
N GLY A 207 -18.00 -28.44 3.72
CA GLY A 207 -17.70 -29.37 4.80
C GLY A 207 -17.33 -30.79 4.33
N ARG A 208 -16.81 -30.94 3.13
CA ARG A 208 -16.46 -32.22 2.51
C ARG A 208 -14.96 -32.38 2.32
N ARG A 209 -14.47 -33.62 2.38
CA ARG A 209 -13.04 -33.90 2.22
C ARG A 209 -12.68 -33.75 0.75
N ALA A 210 -11.63 -32.98 0.49
CA ALA A 210 -11.04 -32.85 -0.83
C ALA A 210 -9.52 -32.77 -0.74
N ILE A 211 -8.85 -33.38 -1.71
CA ILE A 211 -7.40 -33.30 -1.88
C ILE A 211 -7.11 -32.91 -3.33
N PRO A 212 -6.70 -31.65 -3.60
CA PRO A 212 -6.33 -31.21 -4.93
C PRO A 212 -4.92 -31.70 -5.27
N LEU A 213 -4.80 -32.54 -6.30
CA LEU A 213 -3.52 -33.09 -6.75
C LEU A 213 -3.01 -32.31 -7.96
N PRO A 214 -1.69 -32.03 -8.05
CA PRO A 214 -1.11 -31.14 -9.06
C PRO A 214 -1.06 -31.73 -10.48
N PHE A 215 -1.79 -32.82 -10.74
CA PHE A 215 -1.80 -33.55 -12.01
C PHE A 215 -3.22 -33.67 -12.62
N GLY A 216 -4.13 -32.77 -12.24
CA GLY A 216 -5.47 -32.67 -12.86
C GLY A 216 -6.48 -33.61 -12.23
N TRP A 217 -6.39 -33.82 -10.92
CA TRP A 217 -7.32 -34.66 -10.19
C TRP A 217 -7.58 -34.13 -8.79
N THR A 218 -8.85 -33.98 -8.43
CA THR A 218 -9.27 -33.70 -7.05
C THR A 218 -10.06 -34.87 -6.52
N ASN A 219 -9.51 -35.54 -5.51
CA ASN A 219 -10.26 -36.59 -4.82
C ASN A 219 -11.25 -35.92 -3.85
N VAL A 220 -12.55 -36.05 -4.11
CA VAL A 220 -13.63 -35.45 -3.31
C VAL A 220 -14.54 -36.54 -2.76
N VAL A 221 -14.82 -36.47 -1.45
CA VAL A 221 -15.81 -37.33 -0.80
C VAL A 221 -17.14 -36.59 -0.73
N LEU A 222 -18.20 -37.18 -1.27
CA LEU A 222 -19.54 -36.57 -1.35
C LEU A 222 -20.24 -36.46 0.01
N GLU A 223 -19.82 -37.25 0.99
CA GLU A 223 -20.35 -37.19 2.36
C GLU A 223 -19.78 -36.00 3.13
N ARG A 224 -20.66 -35.29 3.85
CA ARG A 224 -20.26 -34.21 4.75
C ARG A 224 -19.47 -34.79 5.92
N SER A 225 -18.39 -34.10 6.29
CA SER A 225 -17.49 -34.49 7.36
C SER A 225 -17.42 -33.35 8.37
N LEU A 226 -18.01 -33.54 9.56
CA LEU A 226 -17.93 -32.56 10.66
C LEU A 226 -16.48 -32.18 11.00
N PHE A 227 -15.55 -33.13 10.87
CA PHE A 227 -14.11 -32.86 11.02
C PHE A 227 -13.61 -31.78 10.06
N VAL A 228 -14.04 -31.79 8.79
CA VAL A 228 -13.62 -30.78 7.81
C VAL A 228 -14.29 -29.45 8.14
N TYR A 229 -15.59 -29.46 8.39
CA TYR A 229 -16.33 -28.25 8.75
C TYR A 229 -15.70 -27.53 9.95
N PHE A 230 -15.55 -28.23 11.08
CA PHE A 230 -14.93 -27.64 12.27
C PHE A 230 -13.44 -27.35 12.07
N GLY A 231 -12.71 -28.16 11.29
CA GLY A 231 -11.31 -27.92 10.95
C GLY A 231 -11.11 -26.58 10.24
N ILE A 232 -11.86 -26.34 9.16
CA ILE A 232 -11.81 -25.06 8.42
C ILE A 232 -12.28 -23.90 9.30
N LEU A 233 -13.33 -24.10 10.10
CA LEU A 233 -13.83 -23.06 11.02
C LEU A 233 -12.78 -22.69 12.08
N ILE A 234 -12.03 -23.67 12.60
CA ILE A 234 -10.89 -23.43 13.50
C ILE A 234 -9.80 -22.64 12.77
N LEU A 235 -9.47 -22.97 11.52
CA LEU A 235 -8.50 -22.20 10.74
C LEU A 235 -8.94 -20.74 10.55
N PHE A 236 -10.22 -20.48 10.27
CA PHE A 236 -10.75 -19.11 10.22
C PHE A 236 -10.75 -18.44 11.59
N GLY A 237 -11.05 -19.16 12.67
CA GLY A 237 -10.94 -18.66 14.04
C GLY A 237 -9.50 -18.26 14.40
N LEU A 238 -8.52 -19.08 14.01
CA LEU A 238 -7.09 -18.77 14.17
C LEU A 238 -6.67 -17.57 13.33
N LEU A 239 -7.14 -17.48 12.08
CA LEU A 239 -6.87 -16.35 11.19
C LEU A 239 -7.46 -15.05 11.77
N PHE A 240 -8.68 -15.11 12.29
CA PHE A 240 -9.34 -13.99 12.97
C PHE A 240 -8.54 -13.58 14.22
N TYR A 241 -8.18 -14.55 15.07
CA TYR A 241 -7.42 -14.31 16.30
C TYR A 241 -6.05 -13.69 15.99
N ALA A 242 -5.33 -14.20 15.00
CA ALA A 242 -4.05 -13.62 14.55
C ALA A 242 -4.24 -12.20 14.02
N GLY A 243 -5.28 -11.97 13.20
CA GLY A 243 -5.66 -10.65 12.72
C GLY A 243 -5.99 -9.67 13.86
N TRP A 244 -6.67 -10.14 14.91
CA TRP A 244 -6.98 -9.33 16.09
C TRP A 244 -5.74 -8.96 16.88
N LYS A 245 -4.87 -9.94 17.18
CA LYS A 245 -3.60 -9.73 17.90
C LYS A 245 -2.69 -8.73 17.19
N GLU A 246 -2.66 -8.77 15.85
CA GLU A 246 -1.84 -7.89 15.01
C GLU A 246 -2.58 -6.64 14.49
N LYS A 247 -3.82 -6.40 14.97
CA LYS A 247 -4.69 -5.27 14.59
C LYS A 247 -4.94 -5.13 13.07
N LYS A 248 -4.97 -6.25 12.34
CA LYS A 248 -5.23 -6.34 10.89
C LYS A 248 -6.73 -6.52 10.61
N ARG A 249 -7.45 -5.40 10.43
CA ARG A 249 -8.91 -5.39 10.22
C ARG A 249 -9.38 -6.15 8.97
N SER A 250 -8.63 -6.06 7.88
CA SER A 250 -8.93 -6.78 6.63
C SER A 250 -8.94 -8.29 6.82
N THR A 251 -7.95 -8.82 7.53
CA THR A 251 -7.83 -10.26 7.84
C THR A 251 -9.00 -10.75 8.70
N MET A 252 -9.39 -9.96 9.72
CA MET A 252 -10.54 -10.29 10.57
C MET A 252 -11.84 -10.33 9.76
N LEU A 253 -12.09 -9.32 8.92
CA LEU A 253 -13.28 -9.27 8.08
C LEU A 253 -13.31 -10.45 7.09
N PHE A 254 -12.18 -10.76 6.47
CA PHE A 254 -12.06 -11.90 5.55
C PHE A 254 -12.42 -13.22 6.25
N ALA A 255 -11.86 -13.48 7.43
CA ALA A 255 -12.17 -14.69 8.19
C ALA A 255 -13.66 -14.82 8.52
N ILE A 256 -14.33 -13.73 8.92
CA ILE A 256 -15.77 -13.71 9.18
C ILE A 256 -16.56 -14.01 7.91
N CYS A 257 -16.26 -13.32 6.80
CA CYS A 257 -16.94 -13.54 5.52
C CYS A 257 -16.81 -15.00 5.06
N CYS A 258 -15.61 -15.59 5.18
CA CYS A 258 -15.40 -16.98 4.83
C CYS A 258 -16.14 -17.95 5.75
N ALA A 259 -16.21 -17.68 7.07
CA ALA A 259 -16.97 -18.51 8.00
C ALA A 259 -18.49 -18.48 7.71
N ILE A 260 -19.03 -17.31 7.37
CA ILE A 260 -20.44 -17.16 6.95
C ILE A 260 -20.69 -17.91 5.64
N LEU A 261 -19.81 -17.76 4.65
CA LEU A 261 -19.92 -18.46 3.38
C LEU A 261 -19.87 -19.98 3.57
N GLN A 262 -18.94 -20.47 4.40
CA GLN A 262 -18.84 -21.90 4.74
C GLN A 262 -20.12 -22.41 5.40
N PHE A 263 -20.70 -21.65 6.34
CA PHE A 263 -21.97 -22.02 6.96
C PHE A 263 -23.08 -22.18 5.92
N GLY A 264 -23.23 -21.22 5.00
CA GLY A 264 -24.20 -21.29 3.91
C GLY A 264 -23.98 -22.50 2.99
N MET A 265 -22.74 -22.68 2.51
CA MET A 265 -22.39 -23.78 1.61
C MET A 265 -22.46 -25.17 2.25
N THR A 266 -22.31 -25.26 3.57
CA THR A 266 -22.40 -26.54 4.30
C THR A 266 -23.84 -26.90 4.64
N TRP A 267 -24.62 -25.98 5.19
CA TRP A 267 -25.91 -26.30 5.82
C TRP A 267 -27.13 -25.96 4.97
N ILE A 268 -27.05 -24.94 4.12
CA ILE A 268 -28.19 -24.46 3.33
C ILE A 268 -28.22 -25.14 1.95
N GLN A 269 -27.05 -25.38 1.38
CA GLN A 269 -26.90 -25.92 0.03
C GLN A 269 -27.35 -27.40 -0.06
N SER A 270 -28.11 -27.73 -1.10
CA SER A 270 -28.50 -29.12 -1.40
C SER A 270 -27.33 -29.95 -1.93
N ALA A 271 -27.49 -31.28 -1.98
CA ALA A 271 -26.48 -32.18 -2.54
C ALA A 271 -26.27 -31.93 -4.05
N GLU A 272 -27.36 -31.78 -4.81
CA GLU A 272 -27.33 -31.48 -6.24
C GLU A 272 -26.65 -30.13 -6.53
N GLN A 273 -26.97 -29.08 -5.75
CA GLN A 273 -26.29 -27.80 -5.89
C GLN A 273 -24.79 -27.92 -5.59
N PHE A 274 -24.41 -28.75 -4.62
CA PHE A 274 -23.00 -29.01 -4.32
C PHE A 274 -22.26 -29.63 -5.50
N GLU A 275 -22.79 -30.69 -6.09
CA GLU A 275 -22.13 -31.34 -7.21
C GLU A 275 -22.08 -30.42 -8.45
N MET A 276 -23.12 -29.62 -8.70
CA MET A 276 -23.09 -28.58 -9.74
C MET A 276 -21.99 -27.53 -9.46
N TRP A 277 -21.91 -27.02 -8.22
CA TRP A 277 -20.87 -26.06 -7.85
C TRP A 277 -19.48 -26.69 -7.88
N LEU A 278 -19.37 -27.99 -7.63
CA LEU A 278 -18.12 -28.72 -7.72
C LEU A 278 -17.62 -28.73 -9.16
N SER A 279 -18.45 -29.13 -10.15
CA SER A 279 -18.11 -29.08 -11.58
C SER A 279 -17.87 -27.64 -12.06
N PHE A 280 -18.58 -26.67 -11.51
CA PHE A 280 -18.29 -25.27 -11.80
C PHE A 280 -16.93 -24.82 -11.26
N GLY A 281 -16.54 -25.37 -10.11
CA GLY A 281 -15.44 -24.93 -9.26
C GLY A 281 -14.07 -24.99 -9.91
N GLY A 282 -13.83 -25.88 -10.87
CA GLY A 282 -12.55 -26.00 -11.57
C GLY A 282 -12.21 -24.72 -12.33
N ILE A 283 -12.94 -24.47 -13.41
CA ILE A 283 -12.80 -23.24 -14.21
C ILE A 283 -13.18 -21.99 -13.41
N GLY A 284 -14.18 -22.08 -12.53
CA GLY A 284 -14.56 -20.97 -11.65
C GLY A 284 -13.37 -20.54 -10.79
N GLY A 285 -12.64 -21.52 -10.23
CA GLY A 285 -11.45 -21.34 -9.41
C GLY A 285 -10.34 -20.63 -10.15
N GLU A 286 -10.10 -20.98 -11.42
CA GLU A 286 -9.14 -20.27 -12.27
C GLU A 286 -9.41 -18.75 -12.34
N PHE A 287 -10.65 -18.32 -12.21
CA PHE A 287 -11.01 -16.90 -12.11
C PHE A 287 -10.91 -16.36 -10.69
N TYR A 288 -11.73 -16.87 -9.75
CA TYR A 288 -11.87 -16.23 -8.44
C TYR A 288 -10.66 -16.47 -7.52
N LEU A 289 -9.98 -17.62 -7.60
CA LEU A 289 -8.77 -17.86 -6.83
C LEU A 289 -7.62 -17.03 -7.37
N SER A 290 -7.45 -16.98 -8.69
CA SER A 290 -6.42 -16.15 -9.30
C SER A 290 -6.62 -14.66 -8.99
N ALA A 291 -7.86 -14.17 -9.06
CA ALA A 291 -8.20 -12.82 -8.64
C ALA A 291 -7.92 -12.60 -7.14
N PHE A 292 -8.19 -13.59 -6.28
CA PHE A 292 -7.85 -13.54 -4.87
C PHE A 292 -6.32 -13.51 -4.63
N MET A 293 -5.54 -14.32 -5.35
CA MET A 293 -4.07 -14.34 -5.27
C MET A 293 -3.48 -12.98 -5.67
N MET A 294 -3.97 -12.40 -6.77
CA MET A 294 -3.56 -11.07 -7.23
C MET A 294 -3.98 -9.96 -6.26
N SER A 295 -5.21 -10.01 -5.74
CA SER A 295 -5.71 -9.04 -4.76
C SER A 295 -4.93 -9.13 -3.45
N GLY A 296 -4.59 -10.34 -3.02
CA GLY A 296 -3.84 -10.63 -1.80
C GLY A 296 -2.48 -9.95 -1.76
N PHE A 297 -1.90 -9.60 -2.91
CA PHE A 297 -0.66 -8.82 -2.98
C PHE A 297 -0.72 -7.48 -2.22
N TYR A 298 -1.90 -6.87 -2.22
CA TYR A 298 -2.14 -5.56 -1.62
C TYR A 298 -2.52 -5.62 -0.13
N PHE A 299 -2.87 -6.80 0.38
CA PHE A 299 -3.35 -6.98 1.75
C PHE A 299 -2.31 -7.68 2.60
N GLN A 300 -2.00 -7.07 3.75
CA GLN A 300 -1.07 -7.66 4.70
C GLN A 300 -1.79 -8.74 5.53
N LEU A 301 -1.29 -9.97 5.43
CA LEU A 301 -1.66 -11.08 6.32
C LEU A 301 -0.83 -11.04 7.62
N PRO A 302 -1.19 -11.84 8.64
CA PRO A 302 -0.42 -11.91 9.88
C PRO A 302 1.04 -12.29 9.63
N ASN A 303 1.97 -11.69 10.39
CA ASN A 303 3.41 -11.75 10.12
C ASN A 303 3.98 -13.18 10.13
N TYR A 304 3.38 -14.10 10.89
CA TYR A 304 3.79 -15.52 10.95
C TYR A 304 3.79 -16.20 9.57
N TRP A 305 2.93 -15.75 8.66
CA TRP A 305 2.77 -16.34 7.33
C TRP A 305 3.87 -15.92 6.36
N ARG A 306 4.71 -14.94 6.74
CA ARG A 306 5.71 -14.34 5.84
C ARG A 306 5.14 -13.93 4.48
N TRP A 307 3.92 -13.39 4.50
CA TRP A 307 3.19 -12.99 3.30
C TRP A 307 3.87 -11.83 2.55
N ASP A 308 4.74 -11.09 3.23
CA ASP A 308 5.69 -10.14 2.65
C ASP A 308 6.49 -10.75 1.49
N PHE A 309 6.91 -12.01 1.64
CA PHE A 309 7.63 -12.79 0.64
C PHE A 309 6.68 -13.58 -0.29
N TRP A 310 5.73 -14.34 0.29
CA TRP A 310 4.90 -15.27 -0.49
C TRP A 310 3.94 -14.59 -1.49
N ARG A 311 3.61 -13.31 -1.31
CA ARG A 311 2.77 -12.58 -2.26
C ARG A 311 3.34 -12.51 -3.69
N TYR A 312 4.67 -12.55 -3.85
CA TYR A 312 5.34 -12.45 -5.16
C TYR A 312 5.13 -13.67 -6.06
N PRO A 313 5.45 -14.91 -5.63
CA PRO A 313 5.11 -16.07 -6.43
C PRO A 313 3.59 -16.18 -6.65
N PHE A 314 2.77 -15.83 -5.65
CA PHE A 314 1.31 -15.88 -5.77
C PHE A 314 0.76 -14.92 -6.85
N ILE A 315 1.23 -13.67 -6.94
CA ILE A 315 0.75 -12.77 -8.00
C ILE A 315 1.16 -13.25 -9.39
N ILE A 316 2.32 -13.89 -9.55
CA ILE A 316 2.77 -14.46 -10.84
C ILE A 316 1.86 -15.61 -11.26
N VAL A 317 1.62 -16.58 -10.37
CA VAL A 317 0.74 -17.72 -10.65
C VAL A 317 -0.69 -17.26 -10.91
N GLY A 318 -1.20 -16.35 -10.07
CA GLY A 318 -2.53 -15.77 -10.23
C GLY A 318 -2.68 -15.02 -11.55
N ALA A 319 -1.76 -14.12 -11.90
CA ALA A 319 -1.85 -13.37 -13.15
C ALA A 319 -1.82 -14.25 -14.40
N ASN A 320 -0.94 -15.28 -14.41
CA ASN A 320 -0.84 -16.20 -15.54
C ASN A 320 -2.07 -17.09 -15.68
N THR A 321 -2.60 -17.61 -14.58
CA THR A 321 -3.80 -18.44 -14.59
C THR A 321 -5.03 -17.61 -14.98
N PHE A 322 -5.19 -16.43 -14.37
CA PHE A 322 -6.29 -15.52 -14.68
C PHE A 322 -6.29 -15.10 -16.14
N TRP A 323 -5.14 -14.66 -16.68
CA TRP A 323 -5.07 -14.17 -18.05
C TRP A 323 -5.29 -15.29 -19.06
N ALA A 324 -4.75 -16.49 -18.82
CA ALA A 324 -4.99 -17.65 -19.67
C ALA A 324 -6.47 -18.00 -19.74
N ALA A 325 -7.14 -18.12 -18.58
CA ALA A 325 -8.57 -18.40 -18.49
C ALA A 325 -9.40 -17.29 -19.16
N LEU A 326 -9.12 -16.01 -18.85
CA LEU A 326 -9.83 -14.87 -19.42
C LEU A 326 -9.68 -14.82 -20.95
N SER A 327 -8.46 -14.95 -21.47
CA SER A 327 -8.19 -14.94 -22.91
C SER A 327 -8.92 -16.05 -23.62
N ARG A 328 -8.87 -17.28 -23.09
CA ARG A 328 -9.57 -18.45 -23.61
C ARG A 328 -11.07 -18.23 -23.69
N TRP A 329 -11.71 -17.87 -22.57
CA TRP A 329 -13.16 -17.69 -22.54
C TRP A 329 -13.66 -16.53 -23.40
N GLN A 330 -12.85 -15.48 -23.58
CA GLN A 330 -13.16 -14.41 -24.54
C GLN A 330 -13.05 -14.89 -26.00
N GLN A 331 -12.12 -15.80 -26.32
CA GLN A 331 -12.03 -16.43 -27.64
C GLN A 331 -13.22 -17.36 -27.90
N ILE A 332 -13.60 -18.18 -26.91
CA ILE A 332 -14.80 -19.03 -26.98
C ILE A 332 -16.06 -18.17 -27.20
N LYS A 333 -16.22 -17.08 -26.45
CA LYS A 333 -17.36 -16.16 -26.61
C LYS A 333 -17.43 -15.54 -28.02
N LYS A 334 -16.28 -15.31 -28.65
CA LYS A 334 -16.19 -14.79 -30.03
C LYS A 334 -16.37 -15.87 -31.10
N GLY A 335 -16.48 -17.15 -30.72
CA GLY A 335 -16.52 -18.29 -31.63
C GLY A 335 -15.16 -18.63 -32.27
N ALA A 336 -14.07 -18.11 -31.72
CA ALA A 336 -12.71 -18.39 -32.20
C ALA A 336 -12.10 -19.67 -31.60
N GLU A 337 -12.68 -20.18 -30.52
CA GLU A 337 -12.27 -21.42 -29.84
C GLU A 337 -13.53 -22.20 -29.40
N SER A 338 -13.42 -23.53 -29.28
CA SER A 338 -14.49 -24.38 -28.75
C SER A 338 -14.48 -24.43 -27.23
N ILE A 339 -15.63 -24.76 -26.63
CA ILE A 339 -15.70 -25.10 -25.21
C ILE A 339 -14.79 -26.32 -24.95
N PRO A 340 -13.95 -26.31 -23.89
CA PRO A 340 -13.20 -27.50 -23.48
C PRO A 340 -14.15 -28.59 -22.99
N TRP A 341 -14.45 -29.55 -23.85
CA TRP A 341 -15.15 -30.77 -23.48
C TRP A 341 -14.15 -31.84 -23.03
N GLY A 342 -14.60 -32.75 -22.18
CA GLY A 342 -13.81 -33.87 -21.66
C GLY A 342 -12.94 -33.52 -20.44
N SER A 343 -12.11 -34.47 -20.04
CA SER A 343 -11.17 -34.32 -18.92
C SER A 343 -9.72 -34.36 -19.38
N LEU A 344 -8.81 -33.80 -18.56
CA LEU A 344 -7.38 -33.77 -18.87
C LEU A 344 -6.78 -35.19 -19.01
N LEU A 345 -7.28 -36.15 -18.20
CA LEU A 345 -6.72 -37.49 -18.11
C LEU A 345 -7.34 -38.49 -19.10
N GLN A 346 -8.61 -38.30 -19.49
CA GLN A 346 -9.34 -39.26 -20.34
C GLN A 346 -9.75 -38.67 -21.70
N GLY A 347 -9.47 -37.39 -21.96
CA GLY A 347 -9.63 -36.75 -23.26
C GLY A 347 -11.03 -36.16 -23.52
N GLU A 348 -11.22 -35.65 -24.73
CA GLU A 348 -12.40 -34.85 -25.16
C GLU A 348 -13.75 -35.60 -25.13
N GLY A 349 -13.73 -36.92 -24.93
CA GLY A 349 -14.93 -37.78 -24.85
C GLY A 349 -15.31 -38.25 -23.45
N ASP A 350 -14.60 -37.82 -22.41
CA ASP A 350 -14.89 -38.22 -21.04
C ASP A 350 -16.09 -37.45 -20.45
N ALA A 351 -17.14 -38.18 -20.08
CA ALA A 351 -18.31 -37.63 -19.41
C ALA A 351 -17.97 -37.02 -18.04
N GLY A 352 -16.82 -37.36 -17.45
CA GLY A 352 -16.34 -36.82 -16.18
C GLY A 352 -15.82 -35.37 -16.25
N GLY A 353 -15.68 -34.77 -17.43
CA GLY A 353 -15.23 -33.39 -17.58
C GLY A 353 -16.20 -32.36 -16.99
N ASP A 354 -15.69 -31.27 -16.43
CA ASP A 354 -16.49 -30.21 -15.80
C ASP A 354 -17.63 -29.69 -16.69
N MET A 355 -17.31 -29.43 -17.96
CA MET A 355 -18.29 -28.88 -18.91
C MET A 355 -19.34 -29.92 -19.29
N ASN A 356 -18.94 -31.19 -19.42
CA ASN A 356 -19.85 -32.31 -19.66
C ASN A 356 -20.83 -32.47 -18.50
N GLN A 357 -20.34 -32.45 -17.25
CA GLN A 357 -21.20 -32.51 -16.07
C GLN A 357 -22.20 -31.35 -16.03
N LEU A 358 -21.74 -30.11 -16.25
CA LEU A 358 -22.65 -28.96 -16.30
C LEU A 358 -23.70 -29.08 -17.41
N SER A 359 -23.33 -29.60 -18.58
CA SER A 359 -24.24 -29.69 -19.72
C SER A 359 -25.19 -30.87 -19.65
N GLU A 360 -24.67 -32.07 -19.39
CA GLU A 360 -25.41 -33.34 -19.48
C GLU A 360 -26.21 -33.63 -18.20
N VAL A 361 -25.67 -33.30 -17.02
CA VAL A 361 -26.34 -33.58 -15.74
C VAL A 361 -27.20 -32.39 -15.30
N TYR A 362 -26.65 -31.18 -15.38
CA TYR A 362 -27.31 -29.97 -14.89
C TYR A 362 -28.03 -29.16 -15.98
N ASN A 363 -28.09 -29.69 -17.21
CA ASN A 363 -28.80 -29.09 -18.35
C ASN A 363 -28.36 -27.65 -18.67
N TRP A 364 -27.09 -27.30 -18.43
CA TRP A 364 -26.57 -26.01 -18.88
C TRP A 364 -26.37 -26.06 -20.38
N THR A 365 -27.01 -25.11 -21.08
CA THR A 365 -26.72 -24.88 -22.49
C THR A 365 -25.29 -24.36 -22.66
N GLY A 366 -24.65 -24.64 -23.79
CA GLY A 366 -23.33 -24.08 -24.11
C GLY A 366 -23.30 -22.55 -23.96
N GLN A 367 -24.37 -21.86 -24.36
CA GLN A 367 -24.48 -20.40 -24.19
C GLN A 367 -24.51 -19.99 -22.72
N LYS A 368 -25.18 -20.75 -21.84
CA LYS A 368 -25.19 -20.50 -20.40
C LYS A 368 -23.79 -20.67 -19.82
N ILE A 369 -23.07 -21.74 -20.19
CA ILE A 369 -21.67 -21.98 -19.80
C ILE A 369 -20.78 -20.80 -20.21
N ILE A 370 -20.79 -20.43 -21.50
CA ILE A 370 -20.00 -19.32 -22.05
C ILE A 370 -20.30 -18.01 -21.32
N THR A 371 -21.59 -17.69 -21.16
CA THR A 371 -22.01 -16.43 -20.54
C THR A 371 -21.60 -16.38 -19.08
N THR A 372 -21.78 -17.47 -18.34
CA THR A 372 -21.41 -17.55 -16.91
C THR A 372 -19.91 -17.32 -16.72
N TYR A 373 -19.05 -18.08 -17.40
CA TYR A 373 -17.59 -17.95 -17.20
C TYR A 373 -17.03 -16.64 -17.74
N SER A 374 -17.52 -16.16 -18.89
CA SER A 374 -17.14 -14.85 -19.41
C SER A 374 -17.56 -13.72 -18.47
N THR A 375 -18.76 -13.81 -17.88
CA THR A 375 -19.25 -12.81 -16.92
C THR A 375 -18.43 -12.84 -15.63
N LEU A 376 -18.14 -14.03 -15.09
CA LEU A 376 -17.27 -14.19 -13.92
C LEU A 376 -15.89 -13.58 -14.16
N GLY A 377 -15.25 -13.92 -15.29
CA GLY A 377 -13.95 -13.36 -15.66
C GLY A 377 -13.96 -11.83 -15.75
N ASN A 378 -15.01 -11.25 -16.34
CA ASN A 378 -15.17 -9.79 -16.41
C ASN A 378 -15.39 -9.15 -15.03
N ILE A 379 -16.20 -9.76 -14.15
CA ILE A 379 -16.41 -9.26 -12.79
C ILE A 379 -15.08 -9.28 -12.01
N CYS A 380 -14.34 -10.38 -12.07
CA CYS A 380 -13.03 -10.49 -11.46
C CYS A 380 -12.05 -9.44 -12.00
N LEU A 381 -12.04 -9.20 -13.32
CA LEU A 381 -11.20 -8.16 -13.93
C LEU A 381 -11.57 -6.76 -13.42
N ILE A 382 -12.87 -6.43 -13.37
CA ILE A 382 -13.35 -5.14 -12.86
C ILE A 382 -12.96 -4.95 -11.40
N MET A 383 -13.09 -6.00 -10.57
CA MET A 383 -12.65 -5.94 -9.17
C MET A 383 -11.15 -5.69 -9.05
N LEU A 384 -10.33 -6.39 -9.83
CA LEU A 384 -8.87 -6.22 -9.84
C LEU A 384 -8.46 -4.81 -10.29
N ILE A 385 -9.05 -4.30 -11.37
CA ILE A 385 -8.81 -2.94 -11.85
C ILE A 385 -9.25 -1.92 -10.79
N SER A 386 -10.41 -2.12 -10.18
CA SER A 386 -10.94 -1.23 -9.14
C SER A 386 -10.04 -1.22 -7.90
N LEU A 387 -9.53 -2.38 -7.48
CA LEU A 387 -8.56 -2.50 -6.40
C LEU A 387 -7.25 -1.78 -6.74
N TYR A 388 -6.72 -2.01 -7.93
CA TYR A 388 -5.52 -1.34 -8.42
C TYR A 388 -5.68 0.19 -8.42
N ILE A 389 -6.79 0.69 -8.98
CA ILE A 389 -7.13 2.12 -8.99
C ILE A 389 -7.26 2.66 -7.56
N PHE A 390 -7.90 1.92 -6.65
CA PHE A 390 -8.02 2.33 -5.25
C PHE A 390 -6.64 2.52 -4.60
N PHE A 391 -5.71 1.57 -4.77
CA PHE A 391 -4.35 1.71 -4.23
C PHE A 391 -3.56 2.81 -4.94
N LEU A 392 -3.72 2.98 -6.25
CA LEU A 392 -3.13 4.07 -7.00
C LEU A 392 -3.61 5.44 -6.49
N ILE A 393 -4.92 5.59 -6.22
CA ILE A 393 -5.51 6.81 -5.65
C ILE A 393 -5.02 7.03 -4.21
N LYS A 394 -4.98 5.97 -3.40
CA LYS A 394 -4.50 6.04 -2.01
C LYS A 394 -3.05 6.52 -1.94
N HIS A 395 -2.23 6.17 -2.93
CA HIS A 395 -0.83 6.58 -3.05
C HIS A 395 -0.62 7.77 -4.00
N ARG A 396 -1.71 8.38 -4.52
CA ARG A 396 -1.72 9.43 -5.55
C ARG A 396 -0.89 10.66 -5.23
N ARG A 397 -0.90 11.14 -3.98
CA ARG A 397 -0.18 12.37 -3.60
C ARG A 397 1.30 12.28 -3.97
N TRP A 398 1.92 11.13 -3.70
CA TRP A 398 3.31 10.90 -4.07
C TRP A 398 3.53 10.69 -5.58
N ILE A 399 2.58 10.06 -6.28
CA ILE A 399 2.69 9.81 -7.73
C ILE A 399 2.62 11.14 -8.50
N LEU A 400 1.69 12.02 -8.14
CA LEU A 400 1.54 13.32 -8.79
C LEU A 400 2.80 14.16 -8.61
N ASP A 401 3.29 14.29 -7.37
CA ASP A 401 4.51 15.05 -7.07
C ASP A 401 5.70 14.58 -7.92
N ARG A 402 5.80 13.30 -8.27
CA ARG A 402 6.93 12.77 -9.06
C ARG A 402 6.74 12.84 -10.57
N ILE A 403 5.50 12.81 -11.06
CA ILE A 403 5.21 12.98 -12.50
C ILE A 403 5.32 14.45 -12.89
N THR A 404 4.91 15.38 -12.01
CA THR A 404 5.01 16.82 -12.27
C THR A 404 6.40 17.41 -12.05
N ASN A 405 7.23 16.78 -11.21
CA ASN A 405 8.56 17.29 -10.87
C ASN A 405 9.71 16.68 -11.69
N LYS A 406 9.41 16.04 -12.83
CA LYS A 406 10.47 15.77 -13.82
C LYS A 406 10.47 16.91 -14.84
N PRO A 407 11.56 17.69 -14.97
CA PRO A 407 11.72 18.51 -16.16
C PRO A 407 11.74 17.57 -17.37
N LEU A 408 10.93 17.91 -18.37
CA LEU A 408 10.97 17.31 -19.71
C LEU A 408 12.31 17.61 -20.38
#